data_AF-A0A959WLB0-F1
#
_entry.id   AF-A0A959WLB0-F1
#
_cell.length_a   1.000
_cell.length_b   1.000
_cell.length_c   1.000
_cell.angle_alpha   90.00
_cell.angle_beta   90.00
_cell.angle_gamma   90.00
#
_symmetry.space_group_name_H-M   'P 1'
#
loop_
_entity.id
_entity.type
_entity.pdbx_description
1 polymer ?
#
loop_
_entity_poly.entity_id
_entity_poly.type
_entity_poly.pdbx_seq_one_letter_code
_entity_poly.pdbx_strand_id
1 'polypeptide(L)'
;MTHRTLTTALLAATFAVGTAAIASAENKPDPAADPTGTNPIAAVLTSDGDDFDRDSRDFDIVTQAALAVLDAKPESPVKVLTQGEVPLTVFAPDDMAFRILAKDLTGKWIRDEEQLFTALVETVGVDTIEQVLLYHVVPGATVTYRAALGSNGAELNTALDGTTVSVKVRKHWASWGKHHWVRWSWVQLLDNDTDDANPAVRKRVSDLNAGNVQIAHGISRVLRPADL
;
A
#
# COMPACT_ATOMS: atom_id res chain seq x y z
N MET A 1 -44.24 68.38 24.76
CA MET A 1 -43.30 68.59 23.65
C MET A 1 -41.97 69.03 24.24
N THR A 2 -41.06 68.08 24.40
CA THR A 2 -39.66 68.31 24.81
C THR A 2 -38.89 67.07 24.40
N HIS A 3 -38.31 67.11 23.20
CA HIS A 3 -37.43 66.05 22.71
C HIS A 3 -36.03 66.26 23.29
N ARG A 4 -35.53 65.28 24.05
CA ARG A 4 -34.11 65.13 24.37
C ARG A 4 -33.59 63.93 23.59
N THR A 5 -32.87 64.22 22.51
CA THR A 5 -32.08 63.26 21.74
C THR A 5 -30.84 62.87 22.56
N LEU A 6 -30.71 61.59 22.90
CA LEU A 6 -29.49 61.01 23.44
C LEU A 6 -28.85 60.18 22.33
N THR A 7 -27.66 60.60 21.95
CA THR A 7 -26.72 59.97 21.02
C THR A 7 -26.19 58.67 21.62
N THR A 8 -26.55 57.54 21.03
CA THR A 8 -25.98 56.23 21.38
C THR A 8 -24.80 55.93 20.48
N ALA A 9 -23.61 55.85 21.08
CA ALA A 9 -22.37 55.48 20.42
C ALA A 9 -22.42 54.00 19.99
N LEU A 10 -22.12 53.75 18.71
CA LEU A 10 -21.98 52.43 18.13
C LEU A 10 -20.60 51.87 18.49
N LEU A 11 -20.51 51.00 19.50
CA LEU A 11 -19.33 50.15 19.69
C LEU A 11 -19.40 48.99 18.68
N ALA A 12 -18.56 49.05 17.64
CA ALA A 12 -18.29 47.91 16.79
C ALA A 12 -17.36 46.94 17.53
N ALA A 13 -17.93 45.89 18.14
CA ALA A 13 -17.16 44.76 18.67
C ALA A 13 -16.90 43.78 17.52
N THR A 14 -15.70 43.83 16.95
CA THR A 14 -15.20 42.78 16.03
C THR A 14 -14.91 41.52 16.84
N PHE A 15 -15.83 40.54 16.80
CA PHE A 15 -15.54 39.18 17.23
C PHE A 15 -14.75 38.48 16.11
N ALA A 16 -13.44 38.41 16.27
CA ALA A 16 -12.61 37.47 15.53
C ALA A 16 -12.86 36.07 16.12
N VAL A 17 -13.75 35.30 15.50
CA VAL A 17 -13.90 33.87 15.80
C VAL A 17 -12.70 33.17 15.18
N GLY A 18 -11.71 32.86 16.02
CA GLY A 18 -10.56 32.04 15.64
C GLY A 18 -11.03 30.64 15.28
N THR A 19 -10.92 30.28 14.01
CA THR A 19 -10.94 28.89 13.56
C THR A 19 -9.74 28.18 14.19
N ALA A 20 -9.99 27.34 15.19
CA ALA A 20 -9.02 26.35 15.63
C ALA A 20 -8.84 25.34 14.49
N ALA A 21 -7.81 25.56 13.67
CA ALA A 21 -7.34 24.54 12.74
C ALA A 21 -6.82 23.37 13.58
N ILE A 22 -7.53 22.25 13.51
CA ILE A 22 -7.02 20.96 13.97
C ILE A 22 -5.83 20.67 13.06
N ALA A 23 -4.61 20.75 13.59
CA ALA A 23 -3.43 20.38 12.84
C ALA A 23 -3.54 18.88 12.51
N SER A 24 -3.84 18.55 11.25
CA SER A 24 -3.53 17.24 10.72
C SER A 24 -2.05 16.99 10.99
N ALA A 25 -1.73 15.89 11.67
CA ALA A 25 -0.36 15.47 11.84
C ALA A 25 0.25 15.27 10.45
N GLU A 26 1.05 16.24 9.99
CA GLU A 26 1.91 16.05 8.83
C GLU A 26 2.84 14.87 9.16
N ASN A 27 2.68 13.82 8.37
CA ASN A 27 3.45 12.59 8.43
C ASN A 27 4.89 12.91 8.00
N LYS A 28 5.68 13.52 8.88
CA LYS A 28 7.02 13.99 8.54
C LYS A 28 7.95 12.78 8.35
N PRO A 29 8.44 12.50 7.13
CA PRO A 29 9.37 11.41 6.93
C PRO A 29 10.73 11.77 7.55
N ASP A 30 11.40 10.75 8.07
CA ASP A 30 12.81 10.74 8.45
C ASP A 30 13.68 11.29 7.29
N PRO A 31 14.83 11.97 7.51
CA PRO A 31 15.65 12.49 6.43
C PRO A 31 16.44 11.33 5.80
N ALA A 32 15.76 10.47 5.05
CA ALA A 32 16.35 9.85 3.89
C ALA A 32 16.62 10.98 2.87
N ALA A 33 17.71 10.90 2.11
CA ALA A 33 17.89 11.81 0.99
C ALA A 33 16.63 11.75 0.11
N ASP A 34 16.14 12.91 -0.32
CA ASP A 34 14.99 12.97 -1.21
C ASP A 34 15.27 12.05 -2.42
N PRO A 35 14.33 11.16 -2.79
CA PRO A 35 14.55 10.27 -3.92
C PRO A 35 14.79 11.09 -5.19
N THR A 36 15.91 10.84 -5.86
CA THR A 36 16.27 11.53 -7.11
C THR A 36 16.12 10.65 -8.35
N GLY A 37 15.98 9.34 -8.16
CA GLY A 37 15.83 8.39 -9.25
C GLY A 37 14.38 8.29 -9.74
N THR A 38 14.22 7.91 -11.00
CA THR A 38 12.91 7.78 -11.67
C THR A 38 12.76 6.45 -12.39
N ASN A 39 13.46 5.41 -11.91
CA ASN A 39 13.30 4.07 -12.46
C ASN A 39 11.88 3.56 -12.18
N PRO A 40 11.10 3.16 -13.18
CA PRO A 40 9.75 2.62 -12.97
C PRO A 40 9.78 1.34 -12.15
N ILE A 41 8.80 1.16 -11.26
CA ILE A 41 8.74 -0.04 -10.42
C ILE A 41 8.46 -1.30 -11.25
N ALA A 42 7.69 -1.19 -12.33
CA ALA A 42 7.46 -2.29 -13.25
C ALA A 42 8.78 -2.87 -13.79
N ALA A 43 9.75 -2.01 -14.17
CA ALA A 43 11.04 -2.45 -14.68
C ALA A 43 11.90 -3.19 -13.63
N VAL A 44 11.67 -2.94 -12.33
CA VAL A 44 12.34 -3.67 -11.25
C VAL A 44 11.69 -5.02 -11.01
N LEU A 45 10.35 -5.07 -11.03
CA LEU A 45 9.60 -6.30 -10.84
C LEU A 45 9.77 -7.28 -12.01
N THR A 46 10.04 -6.77 -13.22
CA THR A 46 10.29 -7.60 -14.42
C THR A 46 11.78 -7.91 -14.66
N SER A 47 12.68 -7.61 -13.72
CA SER A 47 14.12 -7.50 -14.02
C SER A 47 14.85 -8.85 -14.18
N ASP A 48 14.26 -9.94 -13.71
CA ASP A 48 14.79 -11.30 -13.77
C ASP A 48 14.26 -12.13 -14.95
N GLY A 49 13.24 -11.66 -15.67
CA GLY A 49 12.73 -12.30 -16.87
C GLY A 49 11.21 -12.24 -16.99
N ASP A 50 10.48 -12.09 -15.87
CA ASP A 50 9.01 -12.09 -15.80
C ASP A 50 8.37 -13.22 -16.62
N ASP A 51 8.70 -14.45 -16.26
CA ASP A 51 8.22 -15.66 -16.92
C ASP A 51 7.64 -16.59 -15.85
N PHE A 52 6.42 -17.09 -16.05
CA PHE A 52 5.83 -18.09 -15.14
C PHE A 52 6.79 -19.27 -14.93
N ASP A 53 7.22 -19.47 -13.68
CA ASP A 53 8.14 -20.51 -13.31
C ASP A 53 7.66 -21.32 -12.07
N ARG A 54 8.56 -21.62 -11.13
CA ARG A 54 8.27 -22.38 -9.91
C ARG A 54 8.80 -21.72 -8.64
N ASP A 55 9.50 -20.59 -8.71
CA ASP A 55 9.99 -19.88 -7.54
C ASP A 55 8.91 -18.98 -6.95
N SER A 56 8.17 -19.52 -6.00
CA SER A 56 7.13 -18.77 -5.28
C SER A 56 7.56 -17.51 -4.49
N ARG A 57 8.77 -17.00 -4.66
CA ARG A 57 9.35 -15.89 -3.90
C ARG A 57 9.58 -14.63 -4.73
N ASP A 58 9.46 -14.72 -6.05
CA ASP A 58 9.48 -13.58 -6.96
C ASP A 58 8.07 -12.99 -7.08
N PHE A 59 7.86 -12.22 -8.14
CA PHE A 59 6.73 -11.34 -8.35
C PHE A 59 6.11 -11.53 -9.74
N ASP A 60 6.27 -12.71 -10.34
CA ASP A 60 5.83 -12.96 -11.71
C ASP A 60 4.32 -12.86 -11.82
N ILE A 61 3.55 -13.43 -10.89
CA ILE A 61 2.08 -13.38 -10.96
C ILE A 61 1.55 -11.93 -10.86
N VAL A 62 2.10 -11.09 -9.97
CA VAL A 62 1.64 -9.68 -9.88
C VAL A 62 2.01 -8.89 -11.13
N THR A 63 3.15 -9.21 -11.75
CA THR A 63 3.63 -8.52 -12.94
C THR A 63 2.80 -8.92 -14.16
N GLN A 64 2.58 -10.23 -14.36
CA GLN A 64 1.67 -10.75 -15.38
C GLN A 64 0.24 -10.24 -15.21
N ALA A 65 -0.24 -10.12 -13.97
CA ALA A 65 -1.55 -9.51 -13.70
C ALA A 65 -1.62 -8.05 -14.15
N ALA A 66 -0.59 -7.24 -13.89
CA ALA A 66 -0.53 -5.87 -14.35
C ALA A 66 -0.47 -5.77 -15.87
N LEU A 67 0.32 -6.62 -16.53
CA LEU A 67 0.41 -6.68 -17.99
C LEU A 67 -0.94 -7.07 -18.62
N ALA A 68 -1.61 -8.10 -18.09
CA ALA A 68 -2.91 -8.53 -18.58
C ALA A 68 -3.99 -7.45 -18.42
N VAL A 69 -3.97 -6.71 -17.29
CA VAL A 69 -4.87 -5.56 -17.10
C VAL A 69 -4.57 -4.46 -18.11
N LEU A 70 -3.30 -4.14 -18.38
CA LEU A 70 -2.93 -3.11 -19.34
C LEU A 70 -3.23 -3.50 -20.79
N ASP A 71 -3.12 -4.78 -21.14
CA ASP A 71 -3.52 -5.30 -22.45
C ASP A 71 -5.03 -5.19 -22.66
N ALA A 72 -5.82 -5.61 -21.66
CA ALA A 72 -7.28 -5.52 -21.69
C ALA A 72 -7.80 -4.08 -21.56
N LYS A 73 -7.10 -3.24 -20.79
CA LYS A 73 -7.48 -1.86 -20.43
C LYS A 73 -6.25 -0.93 -20.50
N PRO A 74 -5.88 -0.46 -21.70
CA PRO A 74 -4.71 0.42 -21.86
C PRO A 74 -4.76 1.73 -21.06
N GLU A 75 -5.96 2.20 -20.74
CA GLU A 75 -6.17 3.42 -19.94
C GLU A 75 -6.29 3.18 -18.43
N SER A 76 -6.11 1.94 -17.98
CA SER A 76 -6.15 1.59 -16.56
C SER A 76 -5.19 2.46 -15.74
N PRO A 77 -5.58 2.93 -14.53
CA PRO A 77 -4.66 3.63 -13.63
C PRO A 77 -3.46 2.78 -13.21
N VAL A 78 -3.49 1.45 -13.40
CA VAL A 78 -2.34 0.54 -13.20
C VAL A 78 -1.13 0.97 -14.02
N LYS A 79 -1.32 1.71 -15.12
CA LYS A 79 -0.22 2.24 -15.96
C LYS A 79 0.80 3.08 -15.18
N VAL A 80 0.42 3.62 -14.03
CA VAL A 80 1.31 4.37 -13.12
C VAL A 80 2.55 3.59 -12.70
N LEU A 81 2.48 2.25 -12.68
CA LEU A 81 3.62 1.37 -12.36
C LEU A 81 4.77 1.47 -13.38
N THR A 82 4.46 1.93 -14.60
CA THR A 82 5.45 2.16 -15.67
C THR A 82 5.94 3.61 -15.72
N GLN A 83 5.32 4.51 -14.93
CA GLN A 83 5.58 5.95 -14.95
C GLN A 83 6.53 6.34 -13.82
N GLY A 84 7.81 6.02 -13.96
CA GLY A 84 8.82 6.17 -12.89
C GLY A 84 9.05 7.59 -12.34
N GLU A 85 8.44 8.62 -12.92
CA GLU A 85 8.43 9.99 -12.37
C GLU A 85 7.32 10.23 -11.34
N VAL A 86 6.28 9.38 -11.32
CA VAL A 86 5.14 9.52 -10.42
C VAL A 86 5.48 8.86 -9.08
N PRO A 87 5.50 9.62 -7.96
CA PRO A 87 5.84 9.05 -6.67
C PRO A 87 4.78 8.07 -6.17
N LEU A 88 5.20 6.88 -5.72
CA LEU A 88 4.30 5.88 -5.12
C LEU A 88 5.05 4.82 -4.31
N THR A 89 4.29 4.04 -3.55
CA THR A 89 4.74 2.81 -2.91
C THR A 89 3.84 1.66 -3.35
N VAL A 90 4.43 0.56 -3.80
CA VAL A 90 3.70 -0.68 -4.11
C VAL A 90 3.91 -1.70 -3.00
N PHE A 91 2.85 -2.35 -2.55
CA PHE A 91 2.95 -3.57 -1.75
C PHE A 91 2.81 -4.76 -2.70
N ALA A 92 3.91 -5.38 -3.10
CA ALA A 92 3.91 -6.43 -4.13
C ALA A 92 3.74 -7.81 -3.48
N PRO A 93 2.63 -8.54 -3.69
CA PRO A 93 2.50 -9.92 -3.23
C PRO A 93 3.47 -10.82 -4.00
N ASP A 94 4.12 -11.74 -3.28
CA ASP A 94 4.92 -12.79 -3.92
C ASP A 94 4.04 -13.90 -4.50
N ASP A 95 4.63 -14.76 -5.31
CA ASP A 95 3.89 -15.85 -5.96
C ASP A 95 3.28 -16.85 -4.95
N MET A 96 3.90 -17.00 -3.77
CA MET A 96 3.29 -17.74 -2.65
C MET A 96 2.00 -17.08 -2.14
N ALA A 97 1.94 -15.75 -2.06
CA ALA A 97 0.74 -15.03 -1.68
C ALA A 97 -0.42 -15.32 -2.62
N PHE A 98 -0.16 -15.38 -3.93
CA PHE A 98 -1.17 -15.75 -4.92
C PHE A 98 -1.58 -17.22 -4.83
N ARG A 99 -0.66 -18.14 -4.50
CA ARG A 99 -1.02 -19.55 -4.23
C ARG A 99 -1.97 -19.68 -3.03
N ILE A 100 -1.75 -18.87 -2.01
CA ILE A 100 -2.66 -18.78 -0.86
C ILE A 100 -4.03 -18.24 -1.30
N LEU A 101 -4.05 -17.13 -2.05
CA LEU A 101 -5.30 -16.54 -2.57
C LEU A 101 -6.07 -17.54 -3.44
N ALA A 102 -5.42 -18.17 -4.41
CA ALA A 102 -6.05 -19.13 -5.31
C ALA A 102 -6.64 -20.32 -4.53
N LYS A 103 -5.95 -20.81 -3.50
CA LYS A 103 -6.50 -21.84 -2.62
C LYS A 103 -7.73 -21.39 -1.87
N ASP A 104 -7.74 -20.13 -1.41
CA ASP A 104 -8.86 -19.56 -0.68
C ASP A 104 -10.11 -19.46 -1.57
N LEU A 105 -9.96 -18.88 -2.76
CA LEU A 105 -11.05 -18.66 -3.71
C LEU A 105 -11.56 -19.94 -4.38
N THR A 106 -10.66 -20.87 -4.70
CA THR A 106 -11.01 -22.07 -5.50
C THR A 106 -11.08 -23.37 -4.71
N GLY A 107 -10.60 -23.35 -3.45
CA GLY A 107 -10.39 -24.54 -2.62
C GLY A 107 -9.23 -25.43 -3.08
N LYS A 108 -8.47 -25.06 -4.12
CA LYS A 108 -7.43 -25.90 -4.73
C LYS A 108 -6.04 -25.29 -4.57
N TRP A 109 -5.08 -26.12 -4.20
CA TRP A 109 -3.67 -25.71 -4.19
C TRP A 109 -3.05 -25.89 -5.58
N ILE A 110 -2.87 -24.78 -6.29
CA ILE A 110 -2.25 -24.73 -7.62
C ILE A 110 -0.79 -24.32 -7.46
N ARG A 111 0.15 -25.09 -8.03
CA ARG A 111 1.59 -24.81 -7.96
C ARG A 111 2.15 -24.16 -9.21
N ASP A 112 1.53 -24.44 -10.34
CA ASP A 112 1.92 -23.92 -11.64
C ASP A 112 1.36 -22.50 -11.77
N GLU A 113 2.21 -21.52 -12.06
CA GLU A 113 1.85 -20.10 -11.99
C GLU A 113 0.94 -19.69 -13.15
N GLU A 114 1.13 -20.27 -14.34
CA GLU A 114 0.24 -20.04 -15.49
C GLU A 114 -1.18 -20.58 -15.20
N GLN A 115 -1.28 -21.81 -14.69
CA GLN A 115 -2.56 -22.38 -14.28
C GLN A 115 -3.21 -21.60 -13.13
N LEU A 116 -2.39 -21.12 -12.20
CA LEU A 116 -2.87 -20.32 -11.08
C LEU A 116 -3.45 -19.00 -11.59
N PHE A 117 -2.69 -18.29 -12.43
CA PHE A 117 -3.10 -17.01 -13.00
C PHE A 117 -4.39 -17.17 -13.81
N THR A 118 -4.45 -18.18 -14.67
CA THR A 118 -5.66 -18.53 -15.43
C THR A 118 -6.85 -18.77 -14.51
N ALA A 119 -6.67 -19.57 -13.45
CA ALA A 119 -7.74 -19.84 -12.49
C ALA A 119 -8.22 -18.57 -11.76
N LEU A 120 -7.31 -17.65 -11.41
CA LEU A 120 -7.69 -16.36 -10.81
C LEU A 120 -8.50 -15.51 -11.80
N VAL A 121 -8.05 -15.38 -13.04
CA VAL A 121 -8.78 -14.64 -14.09
C VAL A 121 -10.16 -15.24 -14.31
N GLU A 122 -10.29 -16.56 -14.36
CA GLU A 122 -11.58 -17.24 -14.50
C GLU A 122 -12.49 -17.07 -13.27
N THR A 123 -11.91 -16.98 -12.07
CA THR A 123 -12.67 -16.91 -10.81
C THR A 123 -13.20 -15.50 -10.54
N VAL A 124 -12.36 -14.46 -10.68
CA VAL A 124 -12.72 -13.09 -10.29
C VAL A 124 -12.82 -12.10 -11.45
N GLY A 125 -12.27 -12.44 -12.62
CA GLY A 125 -12.25 -11.56 -13.79
C GLY A 125 -11.23 -10.43 -13.73
N VAL A 126 -10.94 -9.85 -14.90
CA VAL A 126 -9.94 -8.78 -15.07
C VAL A 126 -10.32 -7.49 -14.34
N ASP A 127 -11.61 -7.19 -14.21
CA ASP A 127 -12.09 -6.01 -13.48
C ASP A 127 -11.71 -6.07 -11.99
N THR A 128 -11.91 -7.22 -11.36
CA THR A 128 -11.54 -7.43 -9.95
C THR A 128 -10.02 -7.44 -9.79
N ILE A 129 -9.29 -8.04 -10.72
CA ILE A 129 -7.82 -8.02 -10.70
C ILE A 129 -7.29 -6.58 -10.76
N GLU A 130 -7.84 -5.73 -11.63
CA GLU A 130 -7.48 -4.31 -11.69
C GLU A 130 -7.70 -3.62 -10.34
N GLN A 131 -8.87 -3.82 -9.70
CA GLN A 131 -9.17 -3.22 -8.40
C GLN A 131 -8.18 -3.69 -7.33
N VAL A 132 -7.87 -4.98 -7.31
CA VAL A 132 -6.88 -5.56 -6.39
C VAL A 132 -5.50 -4.94 -6.64
N LEU A 133 -5.04 -4.81 -7.88
CA LEU A 133 -3.75 -4.18 -8.19
C LEU A 133 -3.70 -2.73 -7.71
N LEU A 134 -4.76 -1.94 -7.96
CA LEU A 134 -4.83 -0.54 -7.50
C LEU A 134 -4.83 -0.44 -5.97
N TYR A 135 -5.41 -1.42 -5.29
CA TYR A 135 -5.41 -1.50 -3.84
C TYR A 135 -4.03 -1.77 -3.23
N HIS A 136 -3.09 -2.33 -4.00
CA HIS A 136 -1.70 -2.52 -3.60
C HIS A 136 -0.82 -1.27 -3.81
N VAL A 137 -1.34 -0.22 -4.45
CA VAL A 137 -0.58 0.99 -4.78
C VAL A 137 -0.98 2.11 -3.84
N VAL A 138 0.01 2.74 -3.20
CA VAL A 138 -0.15 3.96 -2.38
C VAL A 138 0.44 5.13 -3.16
N PRO A 139 -0.37 6.01 -3.77
CA PRO A 139 0.14 7.13 -4.54
C PRO A 139 0.72 8.24 -3.67
N GLY A 140 1.68 8.99 -4.21
CA GLY A 140 2.16 10.26 -3.66
C GLY A 140 3.20 10.15 -2.55
N ALA A 141 3.61 8.95 -2.13
CA ALA A 141 4.60 8.78 -1.07
C ALA A 141 5.51 7.57 -1.29
N THR A 142 6.79 7.72 -0.93
CA THR A 142 7.76 6.63 -0.75
C THR A 142 7.82 6.23 0.73
N VAL A 143 6.98 5.28 1.11
CA VAL A 143 6.90 4.80 2.49
C VAL A 143 7.97 3.74 2.70
N THR A 144 9.18 4.12 3.13
CA THR A 144 10.24 3.13 3.40
C THR A 144 9.84 2.16 4.51
N TYR A 145 10.47 0.99 4.58
CA TYR A 145 10.22 0.01 5.63
C TYR A 145 10.51 0.57 7.03
N ARG A 146 11.56 1.40 7.13
CA ARG A 146 11.91 2.11 8.36
C ARG A 146 10.81 3.11 8.76
N ALA A 147 10.28 3.87 7.80
CA ALA A 147 9.17 4.78 8.04
C ALA A 147 7.92 3.99 8.49
N ALA A 148 7.56 2.92 7.81
CA ALA A 148 6.42 2.06 8.17
C ALA A 148 6.54 1.49 9.60
N LEU A 149 7.75 1.09 10.03
CA LEU A 149 8.00 0.65 11.42
C LEU A 149 7.79 1.76 12.47
N GLY A 150 7.90 3.03 12.08
CA GLY A 150 7.60 4.19 12.92
C GLY A 150 6.13 4.61 12.91
N SER A 151 5.35 4.14 11.95
CA SER A 151 4.00 4.65 11.63
C SER A 151 2.88 3.70 12.07
N ASN A 152 2.97 3.11 13.26
CA ASN A 152 1.94 2.22 13.76
C ASN A 152 0.58 2.93 13.91
N GLY A 153 -0.44 2.42 13.22
CA GLY A 153 -1.79 2.99 13.16
C GLY A 153 -1.97 4.02 12.04
N ALA A 154 -0.98 4.22 11.17
CA ALA A 154 -1.14 5.09 10.01
C ALA A 154 -2.07 4.45 8.97
N GLU A 155 -2.91 5.27 8.36
CA GLU A 155 -3.78 4.89 7.24
C GLU A 155 -3.14 5.38 5.94
N LEU A 156 -2.99 4.48 4.98
CA LEU A 156 -2.43 4.75 3.66
C LEU A 156 -3.57 4.72 2.65
N ASN A 157 -3.85 5.86 2.00
CA ASN A 157 -4.79 5.88 0.88
C ASN A 157 -4.22 5.07 -0.28
N THR A 158 -5.02 4.18 -0.85
CA THR A 158 -4.60 3.40 -2.02
C THR A 158 -4.99 4.12 -3.32
N ALA A 159 -4.53 3.61 -4.46
CA ALA A 159 -4.95 4.08 -5.78
C ALA A 159 -6.35 3.59 -6.17
N LEU A 160 -6.94 2.66 -5.40
CA LEU A 160 -8.33 2.30 -5.51
C LEU A 160 -9.18 3.31 -4.71
N ASP A 161 -10.04 4.05 -5.42
CA ASP A 161 -10.79 5.17 -4.86
C ASP A 161 -11.55 4.83 -3.57
N GLY A 162 -11.38 5.68 -2.56
CA GLY A 162 -12.09 5.57 -1.29
C GLY A 162 -11.63 4.44 -0.37
N THR A 163 -10.51 3.79 -0.67
CA THR A 163 -9.99 2.67 0.13
C THR A 163 -8.65 3.00 0.80
N THR A 164 -8.39 2.37 1.93
CA THR A 164 -7.18 2.58 2.74
C THR A 164 -6.62 1.28 3.25
N VAL A 165 -5.29 1.21 3.41
CA VAL A 165 -4.60 0.13 4.12
C VAL A 165 -3.98 0.68 5.41
N SER A 166 -4.21 0.00 6.53
CA SER A 166 -3.72 0.40 7.84
C SER A 166 -2.38 -0.26 8.19
N VAL A 167 -1.39 0.52 8.63
CA VAL A 167 -0.09 0.02 9.06
C VAL A 167 -0.15 -0.46 10.51
N LYS A 168 0.13 -1.74 10.76
CA LYS A 168 0.22 -2.32 12.11
C LYS A 168 1.62 -2.83 12.39
N VAL A 169 2.29 -2.21 13.37
CA VAL A 169 3.61 -2.66 13.81
C VAL A 169 3.46 -3.72 14.89
N ARG A 170 3.86 -4.94 14.56
CA ARG A 170 3.93 -6.05 15.51
C ARG A 170 5.31 -6.10 16.15
N LYS A 171 5.35 -6.52 17.42
CA LYS A 171 6.57 -6.67 18.21
C LYS A 171 6.57 -8.07 18.78
N HIS A 172 7.69 -8.77 18.65
CA HIS A 172 7.91 -10.03 19.35
C HIS A 172 9.11 -9.91 20.26
N TRP A 173 8.98 -10.57 21.40
CA TRP A 173 9.97 -10.61 22.46
C TRP A 173 10.27 -12.07 22.78
N ALA A 174 11.50 -12.49 22.49
CA ALA A 174 11.99 -13.82 22.84
C ALA A 174 13.09 -13.69 23.91
N SER A 175 13.10 -14.63 24.86
CA SER A 175 14.20 -14.80 25.81
C SER A 175 14.80 -16.18 25.67
N TRP A 176 16.12 -16.26 25.70
CA TRP A 176 16.84 -17.54 25.70
C TRP A 176 17.87 -17.52 26.83
N GLY A 177 17.40 -17.79 28.05
CA GLY A 177 18.21 -17.75 29.26
C GLY A 177 18.20 -16.41 29.99
N LYS A 178 18.88 -16.35 31.13
CA LYS A 178 18.74 -15.24 32.11
C LYS A 178 19.20 -13.86 31.62
N HIS A 179 20.01 -13.80 30.56
CA HIS A 179 20.61 -12.56 30.06
C HIS A 179 20.43 -12.30 28.55
N HIS A 180 19.68 -13.15 27.82
CA HIS A 180 19.46 -12.95 26.39
C HIS A 180 18.01 -12.60 26.10
N TRP A 181 17.83 -11.48 25.42
CA TRP A 181 16.54 -11.00 24.95
C TRP A 181 16.68 -10.55 23.51
N VAL A 182 15.79 -11.04 22.64
CA VAL A 182 15.70 -10.60 21.26
C VAL A 182 14.36 -9.93 21.07
N ARG A 183 14.40 -8.68 20.60
CA ARG A 183 13.23 -7.95 20.15
C ARG A 183 13.29 -7.81 18.65
N TRP A 184 12.28 -8.32 17.97
CA TRP A 184 12.06 -7.99 16.57
C TRP A 184 10.70 -7.34 16.38
N SER A 185 10.59 -6.53 15.33
CA SER A 185 9.35 -5.89 14.93
C SER A 185 9.16 -6.11 13.45
N TRP A 186 7.91 -6.21 13.02
CA TRP A 186 7.55 -6.30 11.61
C TRP A 186 6.29 -5.49 11.34
N VAL A 187 6.11 -5.14 10.08
CA VAL A 187 4.94 -4.42 9.59
C VAL A 187 3.93 -5.44 9.08
N GLN A 188 2.70 -5.35 9.58
CA GLN A 188 1.52 -5.92 8.97
C GLN A 188 0.70 -4.80 8.32
N LEU A 189 0.01 -5.15 7.26
CA LEU A 189 -0.90 -4.27 6.55
C LEU A 189 -2.30 -4.80 6.80
N LEU A 190 -3.17 -3.94 7.32
CA LEU A 190 -4.57 -4.25 7.57
C LEU A 190 -5.38 -3.77 6.39
N ASP A 191 -6.04 -4.69 5.72
CA ASP A 191 -6.90 -4.44 4.57
C ASP A 191 -8.39 -4.54 4.94
N ASN A 192 -9.24 -4.53 3.90
CA ASN A 192 -10.69 -4.47 4.02
C ASN A 192 -11.32 -5.87 4.10
N ASP A 193 -10.56 -6.93 3.80
CA ASP A 193 -10.95 -8.31 4.09
C ASP A 193 -10.70 -8.58 5.57
N THR A 194 -11.77 -8.57 6.36
CA THR A 194 -11.68 -8.64 7.83
C THR A 194 -11.61 -10.06 8.38
N ASP A 195 -11.88 -11.07 7.54
CA ASP A 195 -11.96 -12.48 7.93
C ASP A 195 -10.80 -13.34 7.40
N ASP A 196 -9.94 -12.82 6.53
CA ASP A 196 -8.63 -13.40 6.22
C ASP A 196 -7.47 -12.82 7.05
N ALA A 197 -6.34 -13.52 7.02
CA ALA A 197 -5.11 -13.10 7.67
C ALA A 197 -4.43 -11.96 6.91
N ASN A 198 -4.30 -10.83 7.58
CA ASN A 198 -3.56 -9.66 7.14
C ASN A 198 -2.11 -9.94 6.64
N PRO A 199 -1.69 -9.38 5.50
CA PRO A 199 -0.32 -9.53 4.99
C PRO A 199 0.74 -8.91 5.91
N ALA A 200 1.95 -9.47 5.85
CA ALA A 200 3.14 -8.91 6.48
C ALA A 200 4.15 -8.49 5.42
N VAL A 201 4.79 -7.34 5.62
CA VAL A 201 5.92 -6.89 4.79
C VAL A 201 7.14 -7.77 5.08
N ARG A 202 7.70 -8.35 4.02
CA ARG A 202 8.89 -9.18 4.08
C ARG A 202 10.14 -8.30 4.07
N LYS A 203 10.78 -8.16 5.23
CA LYS A 203 12.01 -7.36 5.42
C LYS A 203 13.14 -7.64 4.41
N ARG A 204 13.24 -8.85 3.85
CA ARG A 204 14.31 -9.21 2.90
C ARG A 204 14.10 -8.60 1.51
N VAL A 205 12.86 -8.28 1.16
CA VAL A 205 12.42 -7.73 -0.12
C VAL A 205 11.62 -6.44 0.11
N SER A 206 12.01 -5.68 1.14
CA SER A 206 11.46 -4.37 1.43
C SER A 206 12.35 -3.28 0.84
N ASP A 207 11.79 -2.11 0.56
CA ASP A 207 12.50 -0.98 -0.05
C ASP A 207 13.11 -1.35 -1.43
N LEU A 208 12.42 -2.19 -2.21
CA LEU A 208 12.77 -2.44 -3.61
C LEU A 208 12.75 -1.10 -4.36
N ASN A 209 13.70 -0.91 -5.27
CA ASN A 209 13.89 0.34 -6.01
C ASN A 209 14.24 1.58 -5.15
N ALA A 210 14.75 1.38 -3.92
CA ALA A 210 15.16 2.48 -3.05
C ALA A 210 16.11 3.49 -3.73
N GLY A 211 15.87 4.78 -3.47
CA GLY A 211 16.55 5.89 -4.13
C GLY A 211 15.77 6.48 -5.31
N ASN A 212 14.71 5.79 -5.76
CA ASN A 212 13.77 6.29 -6.76
C ASN A 212 12.47 6.79 -6.09
N VAL A 213 11.70 7.58 -6.83
CA VAL A 213 10.38 8.09 -6.37
C VAL A 213 9.31 6.99 -6.32
N GLN A 214 9.56 5.84 -6.94
CA GLN A 214 8.74 4.63 -6.79
C GLN A 214 9.51 3.58 -6.00
N ILE A 215 8.89 3.01 -4.97
CA ILE A 215 9.45 1.88 -4.23
C ILE A 215 8.43 0.75 -4.10
N ALA A 216 8.90 -0.46 -3.81
CA ALA A 216 8.02 -1.57 -3.45
C ALA A 216 8.45 -2.33 -2.19
N HIS A 217 7.47 -2.99 -1.58
CA HIS A 217 7.65 -3.93 -0.48
C HIS A 217 7.02 -5.25 -0.84
N GLY A 218 7.81 -6.33 -0.85
CA GLY A 218 7.26 -7.67 -0.95
C GLY A 218 6.38 -8.00 0.27
N ILE A 219 5.18 -8.54 0.04
CA ILE A 219 4.22 -8.90 1.09
C ILE A 219 3.85 -10.39 1.02
N SER A 220 3.44 -10.94 2.17
CA SER A 220 3.22 -12.38 2.31
C SER A 220 1.86 -12.90 1.84
N ARG A 221 0.92 -12.00 1.55
CA ARG A 221 -0.47 -12.27 1.14
C ARG A 221 -0.97 -11.15 0.25
N VAL A 222 -1.93 -11.43 -0.61
CA VAL A 222 -2.58 -10.43 -1.47
C VAL A 222 -3.47 -9.55 -0.59
N LEU A 223 -3.31 -8.22 -0.68
CA LEU A 223 -4.23 -7.25 -0.10
C LEU A 223 -5.57 -7.30 -0.83
N ARG A 224 -6.66 -7.35 -0.08
CA ARG A 224 -8.00 -7.48 -0.65
C ARG A 224 -8.86 -6.25 -0.33
N PRO A 225 -9.48 -5.61 -1.34
CA PRO A 225 -10.27 -4.39 -1.14
C PRO A 225 -11.66 -4.64 -0.54
N ALA A 226 -12.08 -5.91 -0.50
CA ALA A 226 -13.31 -6.42 0.09
C ALA A 226 -13.13 -7.92 0.43
N ASP A 227 -14.10 -8.51 1.09
CA ASP A 227 -14.26 -9.97 1.23
C ASP A 227 -14.50 -10.59 -0.17
N LEU A 228 -13.64 -11.53 -0.57
CA LEU A 228 -13.54 -12.11 -1.92
C LEU A 228 -13.88 -13.62 -1.95
#